data_AF-D5T498-F1
#
_entry.id   AF-D5T498-F1
#
_cell.length_a   1.000
_cell.length_b   1.000
_cell.length_c   1.000
_cell.angle_alpha   90.00
_cell.angle_beta   90.00
_cell.angle_gamma   90.00
#
_symmetry.space_group_name_H-M   'P 1'
#
loop_
_entity.id
_entity.type
_entity.pdbx_description
1 polymer ?
#
loop_
_entity_poly.entity_id
_entity_poly.type
_entity_poly.pdbx_seq_one_letter_code
_entity_poly.pdbx_strand_id
1 'polypeptide(L)'
;MATYATSVRFDDTLMENVKAYAHNQHISTSKFIEQAVAEKMADLMDYQIAENAYKAWEADDFKTTSLDDFLTEFDLMDLTDND
;
A
#
# COMPACT_ATOMS: atom_id res chain seq x y z
N MET A 1 -13.09 -2.33 19.58
CA MET A 1 -13.42 -2.08 18.16
C MET A 1 -14.85 -2.49 17.92
N ALA A 2 -15.62 -1.69 17.18
CA ALA A 2 -16.97 -2.08 16.75
C ALA A 2 -16.86 -2.97 15.49
N THR A 3 -17.63 -4.05 15.43
CA THR A 3 -17.69 -4.95 14.28
C THR A 3 -18.95 -4.65 13.47
N TYR A 4 -18.81 -4.50 12.16
CA TYR A 4 -19.92 -4.29 11.24
C TYR A 4 -20.07 -5.53 10.35
N ALA A 5 -21.27 -6.11 10.31
CA ALA A 5 -21.56 -7.23 9.43
C ALA A 5 -21.87 -6.71 8.02
N THR A 6 -21.12 -7.22 7.04
CA THR A 6 -21.28 -6.87 5.62
C THR A 6 -21.53 -8.14 4.82
N SER A 7 -22.48 -8.07 3.88
CA SER A 7 -22.73 -9.16 2.92
C SER A 7 -22.26 -8.74 1.53
N VAL A 8 -21.43 -9.58 0.92
CA VAL A 8 -20.92 -9.42 -0.44
C VAL A 8 -21.20 -10.69 -1.21
N ARG A 9 -21.52 -10.55 -2.50
CA ARG A 9 -21.74 -11.67 -3.41
C ARG A 9 -20.56 -11.77 -4.36
N PHE A 10 -20.03 -12.98 -4.45
CA PHE A 10 -19.03 -13.36 -5.44
C PHE A 10 -19.68 -14.32 -6.44
N ASP A 11 -19.14 -14.40 -7.64
CA ASP A 11 -19.44 -15.53 -8.51
C ASP A 11 -18.91 -16.83 -7.90
N ASP A 12 -19.43 -17.96 -8.39
CA ASP A 12 -19.16 -19.28 -7.82
C ASP A 12 -17.66 -19.62 -7.89
N THR A 13 -17.01 -19.33 -9.01
CA THR A 13 -15.58 -19.62 -9.22
C THR A 13 -14.69 -18.84 -8.26
N LEU A 14 -14.95 -17.54 -8.08
CA LEU A 14 -14.22 -16.73 -7.13
C LEU A 14 -14.45 -17.21 -5.70
N MET A 15 -15.70 -17.55 -5.34
CA MET A 15 -16.01 -18.03 -4.00
C MET A 15 -15.32 -19.37 -3.69
N GLU A 16 -15.23 -20.27 -4.67
CA GLU A 16 -14.47 -21.53 -4.55
C GLU A 16 -12.98 -21.26 -4.30
N ASN A 17 -12.37 -20.37 -5.08
CA ASN A 17 -10.97 -19.99 -4.92
C ASN A 17 -10.71 -19.38 -3.53
N VAL A 18 -11.59 -18.48 -3.08
CA VAL A 18 -11.52 -17.86 -1.75
C VAL A 18 -11.58 -18.91 -0.64
N LYS A 19 -12.51 -19.87 -0.74
CA LYS A 19 -12.64 -20.96 0.24
C LYS A 19 -11.41 -21.85 0.26
N ALA A 20 -10.90 -22.23 -0.91
CA ALA A 20 -9.71 -23.08 -1.03
C ALA A 20 -8.48 -22.39 -0.42
N TYR A 21 -8.28 -21.10 -0.73
CA TYR A 21 -7.18 -20.32 -0.15
C TYR A 21 -7.30 -20.22 1.38
N ALA A 22 -8.47 -19.81 1.89
CA ALA A 22 -8.69 -19.67 3.32
C ALA A 22 -8.46 -21.00 4.07
N HIS A 23 -8.93 -22.11 3.49
CA HIS A 23 -8.70 -23.45 4.02
C HIS A 23 -7.19 -23.80 4.06
N ASN A 24 -6.45 -23.55 2.99
CA ASN A 24 -5.01 -23.82 2.91
C ASN A 24 -4.18 -22.97 3.86
N GLN A 25 -4.65 -21.76 4.17
CA GLN A 25 -4.02 -20.85 5.14
C GLN A 25 -4.52 -21.06 6.57
N HIS A 26 -5.40 -22.03 6.82
CA HIS A 26 -6.00 -22.31 8.12
C HIS A 26 -6.70 -21.11 8.77
N ILE A 27 -7.32 -20.25 7.96
CA ILE A 27 -8.09 -19.08 8.40
C ILE A 27 -9.55 -19.18 7.95
N SER A 28 -10.44 -18.41 8.58
CA SER A 28 -11.81 -18.29 8.09
C SER A 28 -11.85 -17.48 6.79
N THR A 29 -12.84 -17.77 5.94
CA THR A 29 -13.10 -16.96 4.74
C THR A 29 -13.32 -15.48 5.07
N SER A 30 -14.01 -15.18 6.17
CA SER A 30 -14.19 -13.79 6.62
C SER A 30 -12.86 -13.12 6.93
N LYS A 31 -11.93 -13.84 7.57
CA LYS A 31 -10.62 -13.30 7.93
C LYS A 31 -9.77 -12.99 6.70
N PHE A 32 -9.83 -13.88 5.70
CA PHE A 32 -9.19 -13.62 4.42
C PHE A 32 -9.75 -12.37 3.73
N ILE A 33 -11.09 -12.23 3.69
CA ILE A 33 -11.73 -11.04 3.10
C ILE A 33 -11.34 -9.77 3.85
N GLU A 34 -11.29 -9.80 5.18
CA GLU A 34 -10.82 -8.66 6.00
C GLU A 34 -9.39 -8.24 5.62
N GLN A 35 -8.47 -9.21 5.48
CA GLN A 35 -7.08 -8.95 5.10
C GLN A 35 -6.99 -8.37 3.69
N ALA A 36 -7.67 -8.98 2.71
CA ALA A 36 -7.68 -8.53 1.33
C ALA A 36 -8.23 -7.09 1.19
N VAL A 37 -9.29 -6.76 1.95
CA VAL A 37 -9.83 -5.39 1.97
C VAL A 37 -8.84 -4.41 2.61
N ALA A 38 -8.21 -4.79 3.73
CA ALA A 38 -7.23 -3.93 4.40
C ALA A 38 -6.01 -3.64 3.51
N GLU A 39 -5.46 -4.67 2.87
CA GLU A 39 -4.36 -4.54 1.91
C GLU A 39 -4.74 -3.64 0.74
N LYS A 40 -5.92 -3.88 0.13
CA LYS A 40 -6.37 -3.06 -1.00
C LYS A 40 -6.55 -1.59 -0.62
N MET A 41 -7.04 -1.32 0.60
CA MET A 41 -7.19 0.05 1.09
C MET A 41 -5.83 0.73 1.30
N ALA A 42 -4.82 0.00 1.80
CA ALA A 42 -3.46 0.52 1.94
C ALA A 42 -2.87 0.86 0.56
N ASP A 43 -2.96 -0.05 -0.42
CA ASP A 43 -2.46 0.19 -1.77
C ASP A 43 -3.09 1.43 -2.42
N LEU A 44 -4.41 1.61 -2.24
CA LEU A 44 -5.12 2.78 -2.77
C LEU A 44 -4.66 4.08 -2.09
N MET A 45 -4.34 4.03 -0.80
CA MET A 45 -3.79 5.16 -0.06
C MET A 45 -2.39 5.52 -0.56
N ASP A 46 -1.53 4.52 -0.78
CA ASP A 46 -0.18 4.72 -1.32
C ASP A 46 -0.22 5.32 -2.73
N TYR A 47 -1.12 4.84 -3.59
CA TYR A 47 -1.34 5.42 -4.91
C TYR A 47 -1.76 6.90 -4.80
N GLN A 48 -2.67 7.22 -3.88
CA GLN A 48 -3.12 8.59 -3.67
C GLN A 48 -1.99 9.51 -3.17
N ILE A 49 -1.13 9.01 -2.29
CA ILE A 49 0.04 9.75 -1.80
C ILE A 49 1.02 10.01 -2.96
N ALA A 50 1.32 9.00 -3.76
CA ALA A 50 2.20 9.11 -4.92
C ALA A 50 1.66 10.11 -5.95
N GLU A 51 0.36 10.05 -6.25
CA GLU A 51 -0.31 11.00 -7.16
C GLU A 51 -0.23 12.44 -6.63
N ASN A 52 -0.41 12.64 -5.33
CA ASN A 52 -0.29 13.96 -4.71
C ASN A 52 1.14 14.49 -4.77
N ALA A 53 2.14 13.63 -4.51
CA ALA A 53 3.54 13.98 -4.63
C ALA A 53 3.91 14.35 -6.08
N TYR A 54 3.41 13.60 -7.05
CA TYR A 54 3.60 13.91 -8.48
C TYR A 54 3.02 15.28 -8.85
N LYS A 55 1.77 15.57 -8.43
CA LYS A 55 1.14 16.89 -8.67
C LYS A 55 1.89 18.04 -8.02
N ALA A 56 2.44 17.84 -6.82
CA ALA A 56 3.26 18.85 -6.16
C ALA A 56 4.57 19.11 -6.94
N TRP A 57 5.18 18.04 -7.46
CA TRP A 57 6.40 18.15 -8.28
C TRP A 57 6.13 18.81 -9.63
N GLU A 58 5.03 18.46 -10.29
CA GLU A 58 4.57 19.12 -11.52
C GLU A 58 4.29 20.62 -11.28
N ALA A 59 3.65 20.97 -10.15
CA ALA A 59 3.37 22.36 -9.81
C ALA A 59 4.64 23.20 -9.55
N ASP A 60 5.76 22.55 -9.22
CA ASP A 60 7.08 23.19 -9.08
C ASP A 60 7.94 23.08 -10.35
N ASP A 61 7.31 22.83 -11.51
CA ASP A 61 7.97 22.69 -12.82
C ASP A 61 9.05 21.59 -12.84
N PHE A 62 8.77 20.49 -12.14
CA PHE A 62 9.63 19.33 -12.03
C PHE A 62 11.05 19.63 -11.52
N LYS A 63 11.21 20.64 -10.65
CA LYS A 63 12.51 20.94 -10.05
C LYS A 63 13.13 19.73 -9.36
N THR A 64 14.43 19.59 -9.53
CA THR A 64 15.24 18.53 -8.91
C THR A 64 16.31 19.16 -8.03
N THR A 65 16.64 18.51 -6.93
CA THR A 65 17.76 18.88 -6.04
C THR A 65 19.00 18.05 -6.39
N SER A 66 20.20 18.55 -6.07
CA SER A 66 21.43 17.79 -6.24
C SER A 66 21.52 16.68 -5.19
N LEU A 67 22.33 15.64 -5.45
CA LEU A 67 22.53 14.57 -4.48
C LEU A 67 23.06 15.11 -3.14
N ASP A 68 24.01 16.05 -3.17
CA ASP A 68 24.62 16.64 -1.97
C ASP A 68 23.60 17.45 -1.15
N ASP A 69 22.75 18.24 -1.82
CA ASP A 69 21.68 18.98 -1.16
C ASP A 69 20.65 18.04 -0.53
N PHE A 70 20.28 16.95 -1.23
CA PHE A 70 19.39 15.92 -0.70
C PHE A 70 19.97 15.23 0.54
N LEU A 71 21.24 14.81 0.49
CA LEU A 71 21.90 14.16 1.63
C LEU A 71 22.03 15.10 2.83
N THR A 72 22.24 16.39 2.58
CA THR A 72 22.28 17.43 3.63
C THR A 72 20.89 17.65 4.24
N GLU A 73 19.85 17.76 3.41
CA GLU A 73 18.47 18.02 3.85
C GLU A 73 17.93 16.88 4.73
N PHE A 74 18.28 15.63 4.42
CA PHE A 74 17.80 14.45 5.14
C PHE A 74 18.77 13.91 6.19
N ASP A 75 19.88 14.61 6.47
CA ASP A 75 20.91 14.20 7.45
C ASP A 75 21.48 12.79 7.15
N LEU A 76 21.76 12.52 5.87
CA LEU A 76 22.24 11.24 5.35
C LEU A 76 23.71 11.27 4.88
N MET A 77 24.43 12.36 5.13
CA MET A 77 25.84 12.54 4.73
C MET A 77 26.76 11.42 5.24
N ASP A 78 26.52 10.89 6.44
CA ASP A 78 27.34 9.84 7.03
C ASP A 78 27.23 8.46 6.32
N LEU A 79 26.29 8.29 5.39
CA LEU A 79 26.10 7.02 4.65
C LEU A 79 27.01 6.88 3.43
N THR A 80 27.70 7.94 3.01
CA THR A 80 28.56 7.93 1.82
C THR A 80 30.05 7.73 2.11
N ASP A 81 30.47 7.74 3.39
CA ASP A 81 31.87 7.69 3.82
C ASP A 81 32.40 6.27 4.17
N ASN A 82 31.66 5.20 3.87
CA ASN A 82 32.12 3.82 4.03
C ASN A 82 32.59 3.22 2.69
N ASP A 83 33.74 3.68 2.19
CA ASP A 83 34.55 2.98 1.18
C ASP A 83 35.76 2.27 1.84
#